data_AF-B4GXP8-F1
#
_entry.id   AF-B4GXP8-F1
#
_cell.length_a   1.000
_cell.length_b   1.000
_cell.length_c   1.000
_cell.angle_alpha   90.00
_cell.angle_beta   90.00
_cell.angle_gamma   90.00
#
_symmetry.space_group_name_H-M   'P 1'
#
loop_
_entity.id
_entity.type
_entity.pdbx_description
1 polymer ?
#
loop_
_entity_poly.entity_id
_entity_poly.type
_entity_poly.pdbx_seq_one_letter_code
_entity_poly.pdbx_strand_id
1 'polypeptide(L)'
;MAHIRRLSASEQHRFKKWLQDLDITLNDRTRRDVYCNVPPVARIFKRSHKRVDLNCYPTVSSVALRLKNWRVFNFRVLRKLGLCRAPWELQNLAAGKEGAVDCLLYELMERVSRV
;
A
#
# COMPACT_ATOMS: atom_id res chain seq x y z
N MET A 1 10.08 17.65 0.28
CA MET A 1 10.90 16.43 0.07
C MET A 1 10.19 15.23 0.67
N ALA A 2 9.87 14.27 -0.18
CA ALA A 2 9.13 13.05 0.13
C ALA A 2 10.08 11.99 0.72
N HIS A 3 10.16 11.84 2.04
CA HIS A 3 11.00 10.81 2.65
C HIS A 3 10.26 9.47 2.64
N ILE A 4 10.39 8.74 1.54
CA ILE A 4 10.18 7.29 1.55
C ILE A 4 11.15 6.74 2.60
N ARG A 5 10.60 6.30 3.74
CA ARG A 5 11.40 5.84 4.87
C ARG A 5 12.09 4.55 4.46
N ARG A 6 13.43 4.57 4.48
CA ARG A 6 14.22 3.35 4.33
C ARG A 6 14.07 2.51 5.59
N LEU A 7 13.57 1.28 5.44
CA LEU A 7 13.49 0.31 6.52
C LEU A 7 14.90 -0.14 6.92
N SER A 8 15.14 -0.31 8.23
CA SER A 8 16.39 -0.90 8.74
C SER A 8 16.52 -2.38 8.33
N ALA A 9 17.69 -2.99 8.49
CA ALA A 9 17.89 -4.39 8.10
C ALA A 9 16.94 -5.36 8.84
N SER A 10 16.71 -5.14 10.14
CA SER A 10 15.78 -5.93 10.94
C SER A 10 14.33 -5.69 10.55
N GLU A 11 13.95 -4.45 10.24
CA GLU A 11 12.61 -4.10 9.75
C GLU A 11 12.33 -4.74 8.39
N GLN A 12 13.31 -4.70 7.48
CA GLN A 12 13.23 -5.36 6.18
C GLN A 12 13.07 -6.87 6.33
N HIS A 13 13.80 -7.50 7.25
CA HIS A 13 13.69 -8.93 7.48
C HIS A 13 12.28 -9.32 7.99
N ARG A 14 11.77 -8.61 9.01
CA ARG A 14 10.40 -8.81 9.53
C ARG A 14 9.34 -8.58 8.45
N PHE A 15 9.51 -7.51 7.67
CA PHE A 15 8.60 -7.18 6.58
C PHE A 15 8.58 -8.25 5.49
N LYS A 16 9.75 -8.72 5.04
CA LYS A 16 9.86 -9.80 4.05
C LYS A 16 9.18 -11.07 4.54
N LYS A 17 9.37 -11.45 5.81
CA LYS A 17 8.70 -12.62 6.40
C LYS A 17 7.18 -12.46 6.40
N TRP A 18 6.67 -11.31 6.84
CA TRP A 18 5.22 -11.04 6.83
C TRP A 18 4.62 -11.07 5.41
N LEU A 19 5.34 -10.57 4.40
CA LEU A 19 4.90 -10.69 3.01
C LEU A 19 4.87 -12.15 2.53
N GLN A 20 5.88 -12.95 2.90
CA GLN A 20 5.92 -14.38 2.57
C GLN A 20 4.76 -15.14 3.21
N ASP A 21 4.44 -14.88 4.48
CA ASP A 21 3.31 -15.49 5.19
C ASP A 21 1.96 -15.15 4.51
N LEU A 22 1.91 -14.03 3.78
CA LEU A 22 0.74 -13.60 3.02
C LEU A 22 0.77 -14.03 1.54
N ASP A 23 1.81 -14.73 1.10
CA ASP A 23 2.08 -15.09 -0.29
C ASP A 23 2.15 -13.85 -1.22
N ILE A 24 2.84 -12.80 -0.77
CA ILE A 24 3.02 -11.53 -1.47
C ILE A 24 4.45 -11.42 -1.96
N THR A 25 4.62 -11.28 -3.28
CA THR A 25 5.91 -10.95 -3.89
C THR A 25 5.99 -9.45 -4.19
N LEU A 26 6.88 -8.72 -3.49
CA LEU A 26 7.22 -7.33 -3.77
C LEU A 26 8.64 -7.21 -4.34
N ASN A 27 8.71 -7.06 -5.65
CA ASN A 27 9.92 -6.73 -6.42
C ASN A 27 9.65 -5.48 -7.28
N ASP A 28 10.67 -4.94 -7.93
CA ASP A 28 10.56 -3.67 -8.65
C ASP A 28 9.51 -3.69 -9.77
N ARG A 29 9.34 -4.85 -10.41
CA ARG A 29 8.33 -5.05 -11.44
C ARG A 29 6.92 -5.04 -10.84
N THR A 30 6.66 -5.88 -9.85
CA THR A 30 5.34 -5.99 -9.20
C THR A 30 4.94 -4.69 -8.49
N ARG A 31 5.88 -3.93 -7.92
CA ARG A 31 5.62 -2.57 -7.38
C ARG A 31 5.02 -1.64 -8.44
N ARG A 32 5.61 -1.62 -9.63
CA ARG A 32 5.19 -0.74 -10.73
C ARG A 32 3.97 -1.23 -11.49
N ASP A 33 3.79 -2.54 -11.59
CA ASP A 33 2.76 -3.15 -12.45
C ASP A 33 1.50 -3.53 -11.67
N VAL A 34 1.68 -4.04 -10.44
CA VAL A 34 0.60 -4.62 -9.63
C VAL A 34 0.23 -3.68 -8.49
N TYR A 35 1.16 -3.42 -7.56
CA TYR A 35 0.84 -2.74 -6.30
C TYR A 35 0.77 -1.21 -6.38
N CYS A 36 1.10 -0.65 -7.54
CA CYS A 36 0.75 0.73 -7.89
C CYS A 36 -0.78 0.92 -8.02
N ASN A 37 -1.54 -0.18 -8.18
CA ASN A 37 -2.98 -0.19 -8.23
C ASN A 37 -3.55 -0.44 -6.83
N VAL A 38 -4.67 0.22 -6.53
CA VAL A 38 -5.35 0.04 -5.24
C VAL A 38 -5.91 -1.38 -5.03
N PRO A 39 -6.57 -2.05 -5.99
CA PRO A 39 -7.22 -3.35 -5.75
C PRO A 39 -6.33 -4.42 -5.08
N PRO A 40 -5.08 -4.70 -5.54
CA PRO A 40 -4.23 -5.66 -4.86
C PRO A 40 -3.85 -5.22 -3.45
N VAL A 41 -3.58 -3.92 -3.24
CA VAL A 41 -3.29 -3.37 -1.90
C VAL A 41 -4.52 -3.47 -0.98
N ALA A 42 -5.69 -3.10 -1.47
CA ALA A 42 -6.95 -3.18 -0.75
C ALA A 42 -7.28 -4.62 -0.33
N ARG A 43 -6.93 -5.62 -1.15
CA ARG A 43 -7.07 -7.04 -0.79
C ARG A 43 -6.19 -7.43 0.40
N ILE A 44 -4.97 -6.92 0.48
CA ILE A 44 -4.08 -7.11 1.64
C ILE A 44 -4.71 -6.48 2.88
N PHE A 45 -5.14 -5.21 2.78
CA PHE A 45 -5.81 -4.51 3.88
C PHE A 45 -7.07 -5.23 4.35
N LYS A 46 -7.83 -5.85 3.43
CA LYS A 46 -9.06 -6.59 3.75
C LYS A 46 -8.83 -7.81 4.63
N ARG A 47 -7.65 -8.44 4.56
CA ARG A 47 -7.28 -9.58 5.43
C ARG A 47 -7.29 -9.18 6.90
N SER A 48 -6.87 -7.96 7.21
CA SER A 48 -6.85 -7.41 8.57
C SER A 48 -8.08 -6.56 8.90
N HIS A 49 -8.74 -5.99 7.89
CA HIS A 49 -9.86 -5.06 8.06
C HIS A 49 -11.04 -5.44 7.14
N LYS A 50 -11.98 -6.23 7.66
CA LYS A 50 -13.13 -6.78 6.88
C LYS A 50 -13.99 -5.72 6.19
N ARG A 51 -13.98 -4.47 6.65
CA ARG A 51 -14.79 -3.35 6.12
C ARG A 51 -14.22 -2.70 4.85
N VAL A 52 -13.12 -3.22 4.29
CA VAL A 52 -12.61 -2.75 2.99
C VAL A 52 -13.49 -3.28 1.86
N ASP A 53 -14.20 -2.37 1.21
CA ASP A 53 -14.98 -2.66 0.00
C ASP A 53 -14.06 -2.64 -1.23
N LEU A 54 -13.93 -3.79 -1.89
CA LEU A 54 -13.07 -3.96 -3.08
C LEU A 54 -13.75 -3.47 -4.36
N ASN A 55 -15.08 -3.42 -4.40
CA ASN A 55 -15.84 -3.05 -5.60
C ASN A 55 -15.74 -1.55 -5.91
N CYS A 56 -15.23 -0.76 -4.96
CA CYS A 56 -15.01 0.67 -5.10
C CYS A 56 -13.82 1.05 -6.00
N TYR A 57 -12.97 0.08 -6.40
CA TYR A 57 -11.70 0.37 -7.06
C TYR A 57 -11.61 -0.39 -8.39
N PRO A 58 -11.92 0.25 -9.53
CA PRO A 58 -11.75 -0.39 -10.83
C PRO A 58 -10.27 -0.59 -11.15
N THR A 59 -9.95 -1.67 -11.87
CA THR A 59 -8.63 -1.88 -12.46
C THR A 59 -8.41 -0.86 -13.57
N VAL A 60 -7.33 -0.10 -13.50
CA VAL A 60 -7.04 1.02 -14.42
C VAL A 60 -5.55 1.06 -14.75
N SER A 61 -5.20 1.43 -15.98
CA SER A 61 -3.79 1.51 -16.42
C SER A 61 -3.20 2.92 -16.27
N SER A 62 -4.03 3.96 -16.40
CA SER A 62 -3.62 5.37 -16.28
C SER A 62 -3.18 5.73 -14.87
N VAL A 63 -2.03 6.40 -14.73
CA VAL A 63 -1.55 6.96 -13.44
C VAL A 63 -2.58 7.92 -12.84
N ALA A 64 -3.24 8.74 -13.67
CA ALA A 64 -4.25 9.68 -13.20
C ALA A 64 -5.49 8.97 -12.62
N LEU A 65 -5.91 7.87 -13.23
CA LEU A 65 -7.01 7.04 -12.72
C LEU A 65 -6.59 6.27 -11.46
N ARG A 66 -5.37 5.72 -11.42
CA ARG A 66 -4.80 5.12 -10.22
C ARG A 66 -4.78 6.12 -9.06
N LEU A 67 -4.38 7.37 -9.31
CA LEU A 67 -4.36 8.43 -8.31
C LEU A 67 -5.77 8.74 -7.77
N LYS A 68 -6.80 8.74 -8.64
CA LYS A 68 -8.20 8.86 -8.18
C LYS A 68 -8.57 7.70 -7.24
N ASN A 69 -8.26 6.47 -7.62
CA ASN A 69 -8.49 5.31 -6.74
C ASN A 69 -7.75 5.45 -5.41
N TRP A 70 -6.48 5.88 -5.43
CA TRP A 70 -5.67 6.10 -4.23
C TRP A 70 -6.25 7.18 -3.32
N ARG A 71 -6.81 8.26 -3.87
CA ARG A 71 -7.51 9.30 -3.09
C ARG A 71 -8.75 8.75 -2.40
N VAL A 72 -9.55 7.94 -3.10
CA VAL A 72 -10.74 7.29 -2.54
C VAL A 72 -10.34 6.30 -1.44
N PHE A 73 -9.32 5.47 -1.68
CA PHE A 73 -8.79 4.53 -0.69
C PHE A 73 -8.23 5.24 0.54
N ASN A 74 -7.53 6.35 0.34
CA ASN A 74 -7.01 7.17 1.44
C ASN A 74 -8.14 7.71 2.33
N PHE A 75 -9.18 8.27 1.71
CA PHE A 75 -10.32 8.82 2.43
C PHE A 75 -11.15 7.75 3.16
N ARG A 76 -11.43 6.63 2.48
CA ARG A 76 -12.34 5.59 2.99
C ARG A 76 -11.68 4.61 3.95
N VAL A 77 -10.40 4.31 3.76
CA VAL A 77 -9.67 3.25 4.47
C VAL A 77 -8.48 3.80 5.24
N LEU A 78 -7.48 4.36 4.56
CA LEU A 78 -6.21 4.71 5.22
C LEU A 78 -6.40 5.72 6.36
N ARG A 79 -7.19 6.76 6.15
CA ARG A 79 -7.49 7.77 7.18
C ARG A 79 -8.14 7.17 8.42
N LYS A 80 -9.06 6.20 8.25
CA LYS A 80 -9.73 5.51 9.37
C LYS A 80 -8.77 4.63 10.16
N LEU A 81 -7.72 4.15 9.50
CA LEU A 81 -6.66 3.36 10.10
C LEU A 81 -5.49 4.21 10.57
N GLY A 82 -5.59 5.55 10.58
CA GLY A 82 -4.49 6.44 10.96
C GLY A 82 -3.28 6.40 10.00
N LEU A 83 -3.44 5.85 8.80
CA LEU A 83 -2.41 5.72 7.76
C LEU A 83 -2.59 6.79 6.66
N CYS A 84 -3.20 7.92 6.99
CA CYS A 84 -3.54 8.98 6.04
C CYS A 84 -2.28 9.46 5.30
N ARG A 85 -2.39 9.62 3.99
CA ARG A 85 -1.29 10.07 3.12
C ARG A 85 -1.56 11.44 2.53
N ALA A 86 -0.49 12.23 2.42
CA ALA A 86 -0.53 13.51 1.73
C ALA A 86 -0.69 13.31 0.20
N PRO A 87 -1.18 14.32 -0.54
CA PRO A 87 -1.41 14.20 -1.98
C PRO A 87 -0.19 13.73 -2.80
N TRP A 88 1.01 14.17 -2.42
CA TRP A 88 2.26 13.78 -3.08
C TRP A 88 2.66 12.32 -2.81
N GLU A 89 2.31 11.77 -1.63
CA GLU A 89 2.52 10.34 -1.34
C GLU A 89 1.59 9.48 -2.19
N LEU A 90 0.34 9.91 -2.35
CA LEU A 90 -0.62 9.23 -3.24
C LEU A 90 -0.16 9.25 -4.70
N GLN A 91 0.51 10.31 -5.14
CA GLN A 91 1.14 10.36 -6.46
C GLN A 91 2.28 9.35 -6.57
N ASN A 92 3.15 9.25 -5.56
CA ASN A 92 4.23 8.24 -5.54
C ASN A 92 3.68 6.81 -5.58
N LEU A 93 2.59 6.53 -4.84
CA LEU A 93 1.90 5.24 -4.87
C LEU A 93 1.30 4.95 -6.25
N ALA A 94 0.59 5.92 -6.84
CA ALA A 94 0.00 5.78 -8.17
C ALA A 94 1.04 5.60 -9.29
N ALA A 95 2.23 6.22 -9.12
CA ALA A 95 3.35 6.07 -10.06
C ALA A 95 4.14 4.77 -9.86
N GLY A 96 3.88 4.00 -8.80
CA GLY A 96 4.66 2.81 -8.46
C GLY A 96 6.12 3.16 -8.08
N LYS A 97 6.33 4.33 -7.47
CA LYS A 97 7.66 4.75 -7.03
C LYS A 97 8.21 3.75 -6.01
N GLU A 98 9.49 3.41 -6.17
CA GLU A 98 10.19 2.48 -5.29
C GLU A 98 10.02 2.87 -3.81
N GLY A 99 9.71 1.89 -2.97
CA GLY A 99 9.53 2.07 -1.53
C GLY A 99 8.21 2.72 -1.10
N ALA A 100 7.44 3.33 -2.00
CA ALA A 100 6.18 3.99 -1.62
C ALA A 100 5.15 2.97 -1.08
N VAL A 101 4.96 1.87 -1.81
CA VAL A 101 4.06 0.78 -1.41
C VAL A 101 4.64 0.05 -0.20
N ASP A 102 5.96 -0.17 -0.18
CA ASP A 102 6.66 -0.84 0.91
C ASP A 102 6.44 -0.13 2.25
N CYS A 103 6.59 1.20 2.30
CA CYS A 103 6.32 1.98 3.51
C CYS A 103 4.86 1.82 3.98
N LEU A 104 3.90 1.90 3.04
CA LEU A 104 2.49 1.76 3.38
C LEU A 104 2.15 0.38 3.96
N LEU A 105 2.67 -0.68 3.34
CA LEU A 105 2.43 -2.06 3.78
C LEU A 105 3.19 -2.38 5.07
N TYR A 106 4.38 -1.84 5.27
CA TYR A 106 5.12 -1.96 6.51
C TYR A 106 4.39 -1.29 7.69
N GLU A 107 3.85 -0.10 7.49
CA GLU A 107 3.04 0.57 8.52
C GLU A 107 1.73 -0.18 8.82
N LEU A 108 1.11 -0.83 7.82
CA LEU A 108 0.00 -1.74 8.04
C LEU A 108 0.43 -2.94 8.90
N MET A 109 1.54 -3.60 8.54
CA MET A 109 2.08 -4.73 9.29
C MET A 109 2.31 -4.36 10.77
N GLU A 110 2.98 -3.23 11.03
CA GLU A 110 3.24 -2.76 12.39
C GLU A 110 1.96 -2.49 13.20
N ARG A 111 0.87 -2.10 12.54
CA ARG A 111 -0.45 -1.95 13.20
C ARG A 111 -1.11 -3.28 13.49
N VAL A 112 -1.03 -4.22 12.55
CA VAL A 112 -1.62 -5.56 12.70
C VAL A 112 -0.87 -6.36 13.77
N SER A 113 0.46 -6.25 13.85
CA SER A 113 1.27 -6.98 14.84
C SER A 113 1.20 -6.42 16.26
N ARG A 114 0.52 -5.30 16.49
CA ARG A 114 0.33 -4.69 17.83
C ARG A 114 -1.02 -5.05 18.46
N VAL A 115 -1.88 -5.75 17.74
CA VAL A 115 -3.20 -6.25 18.18
C VAL A 115 -3.08 -7.75 18.41
#